data_AF-A0A961XEV9-F1
#
_entry.id   AF-A0A961XEV9-F1
#
_cell.length_a   1.000
_cell.length_b   1.000
_cell.length_c   1.000
_cell.angle_alpha   90.00
_cell.angle_beta   90.00
_cell.angle_gamma   90.00
#
_symmetry.space_group_name_H-M   'P 1'
#
loop_
_entity.id
_entity.type
_entity.pdbx_description
1 polymer ?
#
loop_
_entity_poly.entity_id
_entity_poly.type
_entity_poly.pdbx_seq_one_letter_code
_entity_poly.pdbx_strand_id
1 'polypeptide(L)'
;LMGNRIYGCDDCLSACPWNKFAATAREMKLQPRADLLEPPLANLLMLDDAAFRAFFSGSPVKRIGRDRFVRNCLIAAGNSGDRTLAEPCRRLLADPDPGIRGMAVWALARLGGLETARESLSEETDDNVLDELMRAEATT
;
A
#
# COMPACT_ATOMS: atom_id res chain seq x y z
N LEU A 1 -10.94 -0.38 -10.44
CA LEU A 1 -9.55 -0.27 -9.92
C LEU A 1 -9.62 0.16 -8.45
N MET A 2 -8.72 -0.34 -7.59
CA MET A 2 -8.72 0.02 -6.15
C MET A 2 -8.38 1.50 -5.90
N GLY A 3 -7.71 2.18 -6.86
CA GLY A 3 -7.31 3.57 -6.73
C GLY A 3 -6.23 3.74 -5.66
N ASN A 4 -6.35 4.79 -4.84
CA ASN A 4 -5.50 5.06 -3.69
C ASN A 4 -6.09 4.56 -2.35
N ARG A 5 -7.12 3.69 -2.39
CA ARG A 5 -7.76 3.15 -1.19
C ARG A 5 -6.86 2.08 -0.56
N ILE A 6 -6.17 2.44 0.52
CA ILE A 6 -5.24 1.54 1.22
C ILE A 6 -5.92 0.68 2.29
N TYR A 7 -7.11 1.07 2.76
CA TYR A 7 -7.94 0.32 3.70
C TYR A 7 -9.43 0.68 3.55
N GLY A 8 -10.30 -0.32 3.46
CA GLY A 8 -11.75 -0.13 3.31
C GLY A 8 -12.18 0.41 1.94
N CYS A 9 -13.49 0.54 1.74
CA CYS A 9 -14.11 1.16 0.58
C CYS A 9 -15.52 1.65 0.94
N ASP A 10 -15.75 2.95 0.77
CA ASP A 10 -17.03 3.60 1.10
C ASP A 10 -17.83 3.98 -0.15
N ASP A 11 -17.50 3.42 -1.31
CA ASP A 11 -18.17 3.74 -2.58
C ASP A 11 -19.66 3.35 -2.54
N CYS A 12 -19.99 2.20 -1.92
CA CYS A 12 -21.38 1.77 -1.76
C CYS A 12 -22.17 2.69 -0.82
N LEU A 13 -21.53 3.23 0.22
CA LEU A 13 -22.13 4.22 1.11
C LEU A 13 -22.30 5.56 0.40
N SER A 14 -21.33 5.96 -0.42
CA SER A 14 -21.35 7.24 -1.15
C SER A 14 -22.43 7.28 -2.24
N ALA A 15 -22.68 6.16 -2.91
CA ALA A 15 -23.72 6.05 -3.93
C ALA A 15 -25.14 5.85 -3.36
N CYS A 16 -25.28 5.59 -2.06
CA CYS A 16 -26.56 5.24 -1.45
C CYS A 16 -27.50 6.46 -1.31
N PRO A 17 -28.73 6.43 -1.87
CA PRO A 17 -29.69 7.54 -1.75
C PRO A 17 -30.06 7.88 -0.31
N TRP A 18 -30.05 6.89 0.57
CA TRP A 18 -30.37 7.06 1.99
C TRP A 18 -29.23 7.72 2.76
N ASN A 19 -27.98 7.46 2.38
CA ASN A 19 -26.80 7.99 3.06
C ASN A 19 -26.56 9.47 2.73
N LYS A 20 -27.21 10.01 1.69
CA LYS A 20 -27.19 11.44 1.34
C LYS A 20 -27.61 12.35 2.50
N PHE A 21 -28.45 11.84 3.41
CA PHE A 21 -28.95 12.58 4.57
C PHE A 21 -28.24 12.20 5.88
N ALA A 22 -27.24 11.32 5.83
CA ALA A 22 -26.50 10.91 7.01
C ALA A 22 -25.62 12.07 7.53
N ALA A 23 -25.53 12.19 8.85
CA ALA A 23 -24.69 13.17 9.51
C ALA A 23 -23.48 12.48 10.17
N THR A 24 -22.35 13.17 10.21
CA THR A 24 -21.15 12.69 10.92
C THR A 24 -21.45 12.41 12.39
N ALA A 25 -20.97 11.27 12.88
CA ALA A 25 -21.14 10.88 14.28
C ALA A 25 -20.49 11.90 15.22
N ARG A 26 -21.22 12.27 16.29
CA ARG A 26 -20.73 13.20 17.33
C ARG A 26 -20.04 12.50 18.50
N GLU A 27 -20.09 11.17 18.52
CA GLU A 27 -19.44 10.33 19.53
C GLU A 27 -17.92 10.51 19.47
N MET A 28 -17.33 10.99 20.57
CA MET A 28 -15.89 11.29 20.64
C MET A 28 -15.03 10.06 20.38
N LYS A 29 -15.51 8.86 20.76
CA LYS A 29 -14.82 7.59 20.53
C LYS A 29 -14.73 7.19 19.05
N LEU A 30 -15.57 7.78 18.19
CA LEU A 30 -15.61 7.52 16.75
C LEU A 30 -14.87 8.58 15.95
N GLN A 31 -14.33 9.62 16.60
CA GLN A 31 -13.53 10.62 15.91
C GLN A 31 -12.18 10.02 15.49
N PRO A 32 -11.77 10.18 14.23
CA PRO A 32 -10.47 9.70 13.79
C PRO A 32 -9.35 10.44 14.53
N ARG A 33 -8.29 9.72 14.89
CA ARG A 33 -7.08 10.36 15.40
C ARG A 33 -6.46 11.20 14.28
N ALA A 34 -5.96 12.39 14.61
CA ALA A 34 -5.42 13.32 13.62
C ALA A 34 -4.25 12.75 12.81
N ASP A 35 -3.44 11.88 13.41
CA ASP A 35 -2.31 11.21 12.75
C ASP A 35 -2.74 10.09 11.79
N LEU A 36 -3.99 9.65 11.85
CA LEU A 36 -4.60 8.71 10.90
C LEU A 36 -5.36 9.43 9.77
N LEU A 37 -5.44 10.76 9.81
CA LEU A 37 -6.00 11.55 8.71
C LEU A 37 -4.96 11.70 7.61
N GLU A 38 -5.14 10.94 6.53
CA GLU A 38 -4.36 11.02 5.30
C GLU A 38 -2.82 11.10 5.50
N PRO A 39 -2.23 10.15 6.26
CA PRO A 39 -0.78 10.13 6.45
C PRO A 39 -0.05 9.98 5.11
N PRO A 40 1.13 10.60 4.93
CA PRO A 40 1.89 10.50 3.70
C PRO A 40 2.19 9.05 3.33
N LEU A 41 1.91 8.67 2.08
CA LEU A 41 2.08 7.28 1.62
C LEU A 41 3.53 6.80 1.76
N ALA A 42 4.50 7.70 1.57
CA ALA A 42 5.91 7.41 1.81
C ALA A 42 6.19 6.95 3.24
N ASN A 43 5.54 7.56 4.25
CA ASN A 43 5.72 7.17 5.65
C ASN A 43 5.10 5.80 5.93
N LEU A 44 3.96 5.51 5.30
CA LEU A 44 3.26 4.23 5.47
C LEU A 44 4.04 3.05 4.86
N LEU A 45 4.70 3.26 3.71
CA LEU A 45 5.56 2.27 3.07
C LEU A 45 6.78 1.91 3.94
N MET A 46 7.16 2.79 4.87
CA MET A 46 8.32 2.62 5.75
C MET A 46 8.01 1.89 7.07
N LEU A 47 6.75 1.51 7.32
CA LEU A 47 6.36 0.84 8.56
C LEU A 47 6.88 -0.61 8.59
N ASP A 48 7.71 -0.93 9.59
CA ASP A 48 7.95 -2.31 10.02
C ASP A 48 6.78 -2.83 10.90
N ASP A 49 6.83 -4.10 11.34
CA ASP A 49 5.75 -4.70 12.14
C ASP A 49 5.55 -3.98 13.48
N ALA A 50 6.63 -3.57 14.15
CA ALA A 50 6.54 -2.90 15.45
C ALA A 50 5.91 -1.50 15.30
N ALA A 51 6.40 -0.71 14.35
CA ALA A 51 5.88 0.60 14.01
C ALA A 51 4.42 0.52 13.55
N PHE A 52 4.06 -0.45 12.71
CA PHE A 52 2.69 -0.68 12.27
C PHE A 52 1.74 -0.94 13.46
N ARG A 53 2.13 -1.85 14.36
CA ARG A 53 1.32 -2.21 15.54
C ARG A 53 1.14 -1.06 16.52
N ALA A 54 2.16 -0.21 16.65
CA ALA A 54 2.12 0.99 17.48
C ALA A 54 1.23 2.06 16.83
N PHE A 55 1.47 2.37 15.55
CA PHE A 55 0.77 3.41 14.80
C PHE A 55 -0.74 3.14 14.72
N PHE A 56 -1.13 1.90 14.36
CA PHE A 56 -2.54 1.50 14.26
C PHE A 56 -3.11 0.91 15.56
N SER A 57 -2.48 1.14 16.71
CA SER A 57 -3.05 0.70 17.99
C SER A 57 -4.43 1.34 18.23
N GLY A 58 -5.42 0.51 18.56
CA GLY A 58 -6.81 0.94 18.71
C GLY A 58 -7.58 1.17 17.39
N SER A 59 -6.93 0.97 16.23
CA SER A 59 -7.57 1.09 14.92
C SER A 59 -7.96 -0.28 14.34
N PRO A 60 -9.12 -0.41 13.65
CA PRO A 60 -9.48 -1.61 12.89
C PRO A 60 -8.44 -2.04 11.86
N VAL A 61 -7.62 -1.10 11.36
CA VAL A 61 -6.52 -1.37 10.41
C VAL A 61 -5.53 -2.39 10.98
N LYS A 62 -5.28 -2.38 12.30
CA LYS A 62 -4.35 -3.32 12.94
C LYS A 62 -4.71 -4.79 12.70
N ARG A 63 -5.98 -5.11 12.46
CA ARG A 63 -6.46 -6.49 12.25
C ARG A 63 -5.93 -7.13 10.96
N ILE A 64 -5.68 -6.35 9.90
CA ILE A 64 -5.25 -6.92 8.61
C ILE A 64 -3.77 -7.29 8.59
N GLY A 65 -2.98 -6.79 9.54
CA GLY A 65 -1.54 -6.98 9.61
C GLY A 65 -0.75 -6.05 8.68
N ARG A 66 0.54 -5.91 8.99
CA ARG A 66 1.48 -5.01 8.28
C ARG A 66 1.56 -5.35 6.79
N ASP A 67 1.74 -6.63 6.46
CA ASP A 67 2.11 -7.00 5.09
C ASP A 67 0.98 -6.73 4.09
N ARG A 68 -0.27 -7.06 4.46
CA ARG A 68 -1.44 -6.72 3.64
C ARG A 68 -1.61 -5.21 3.50
N PHE A 69 -1.33 -4.46 4.55
CA PHE A 69 -1.43 -3.01 4.53
C PHE A 69 -0.36 -2.37 3.64
N VAL A 70 0.91 -2.74 3.79
CA VAL A 70 2.02 -2.25 2.97
C VAL A 70 1.82 -2.63 1.51
N ARG A 71 1.31 -3.84 1.24
CA ARG A 71 0.96 -4.25 -0.12
C ARG A 71 -0.09 -3.34 -0.76
N ASN A 72 -1.13 -2.94 -0.02
CA ASN A 72 -2.10 -1.97 -0.52
C ASN A 72 -1.48 -0.58 -0.73
N CYS A 73 -0.51 -0.20 0.11
CA CYS A 73 0.23 1.05 -0.06
C CYS A 73 1.09 1.04 -1.35
N LEU A 74 1.73 -0.09 -1.67
CA LEU A 74 2.45 -0.28 -2.94
C LEU A 74 1.52 -0.16 -4.15
N ILE A 75 0.30 -0.72 -4.06
CA ILE A 75 -0.73 -0.55 -5.09
C ILE A 75 -1.08 0.93 -5.27
N ALA A 76 -1.34 1.64 -4.17
CA ALA A 76 -1.63 3.07 -4.20
C ALA A 76 -0.47 3.88 -4.79
N ALA A 77 0.78 3.53 -4.46
CA ALA A 77 1.97 4.18 -4.98
C ALA A 77 2.09 4.00 -6.50
N GLY A 78 2.03 2.76 -7.00
CA GLY A 78 2.05 2.53 -8.44
C GLY A 78 0.87 3.15 -9.19
N ASN A 79 -0.32 3.19 -8.58
CA ASN A 79 -1.49 3.86 -9.17
C ASN A 79 -1.32 5.38 -9.26
N SER A 80 -0.57 5.99 -8.34
CA SER A 80 -0.36 7.44 -8.33
C SER A 80 0.49 7.95 -9.49
N GLY A 81 1.42 7.12 -10.00
CA GLY A 81 2.43 7.55 -10.97
C GLY A 81 3.47 8.52 -10.40
N ASP A 82 3.45 8.80 -9.09
CA ASP A 82 4.37 9.71 -8.43
C ASP A 82 5.74 9.05 -8.25
N ARG A 83 6.68 9.45 -9.11
CA ARG A 83 8.06 8.92 -9.11
C ARG A 83 8.81 9.19 -7.81
N THR A 84 8.38 10.13 -6.99
CA THR A 84 9.01 10.37 -5.67
C THR A 84 8.83 9.18 -4.71
N LEU A 85 7.85 8.32 -4.97
CA LEU A 85 7.59 7.10 -4.21
C LEU A 85 8.43 5.90 -4.64
N ALA A 86 9.20 6.01 -5.73
CA ALA A 86 10.04 4.92 -6.21
C ALA A 86 11.07 4.48 -5.16
N GLU A 87 11.69 5.43 -4.46
CA GLU A 87 12.72 5.12 -3.46
C GLU A 87 12.15 4.35 -2.24
N PRO A 88 11.04 4.76 -1.61
CA PRO A 88 10.36 3.94 -0.61
C PRO A 88 9.98 2.54 -1.11
N CYS A 89 9.51 2.41 -2.36
CA CYS A 89 9.16 1.10 -2.95
C CYS A 89 10.40 0.22 -3.15
N ARG A 90 11.55 0.80 -3.56
CA ARG A 90 12.82 0.09 -3.75
C ARG A 90 13.27 -0.63 -2.48
N ARG A 91 13.12 -0.01 -1.31
CA ARG A 91 13.53 -0.61 -0.04
C ARG A 91 12.75 -1.89 0.28
N LEU A 92 11.51 -2.01 -0.21
CA LEU A 92 10.64 -3.15 0.02
C LEU A 92 10.97 -4.35 -0.89
N LEU A 93 11.91 -4.21 -1.83
CA LEU A 93 12.49 -5.35 -2.57
C LEU A 93 13.31 -6.28 -1.68
N ALA A 94 13.74 -5.83 -0.49
CA ALA A 94 14.47 -6.64 0.47
C ALA A 94 13.57 -7.21 1.59
N ASP A 95 12.26 -7.05 1.49
CA ASP A 95 11.33 -7.49 2.54
C ASP A 95 11.28 -9.03 2.63
N PRO A 96 11.24 -9.63 3.84
CA PRO A 96 11.12 -11.08 3.98
C PRO A 96 9.85 -11.66 3.33
N ASP A 97 8.75 -10.89 3.24
CA ASP A 97 7.52 -11.36 2.61
C ASP A 97 7.61 -11.25 1.07
N PRO A 98 7.51 -12.37 0.32
CA PRO A 98 7.58 -12.35 -1.14
C PRO A 98 6.40 -11.59 -1.77
N GLY A 99 5.23 -11.56 -1.12
CA GLY A 99 4.09 -10.78 -1.59
C GLY A 99 4.33 -9.28 -1.56
N ILE A 100 5.12 -8.78 -0.60
CA ILE A 100 5.59 -7.39 -0.57
C ILE A 100 6.62 -7.16 -1.68
N ARG A 101 7.62 -8.04 -1.83
CA ARG A 101 8.65 -7.90 -2.87
C ARG A 101 8.05 -7.87 -4.28
N GLY A 102 7.17 -8.81 -4.61
CA GLY A 102 6.48 -8.85 -5.89
C GLY A 102 5.64 -7.61 -6.15
N MET A 103 4.96 -7.06 -5.14
CA MET A 103 4.21 -5.82 -5.30
C MET A 103 5.09 -4.57 -5.35
N ALA A 104 6.30 -4.61 -4.78
CA ALA A 104 7.29 -3.56 -4.94
C ALA A 104 7.80 -3.51 -6.39
N VAL A 105 8.01 -4.67 -7.03
CA VAL A 105 8.31 -4.76 -8.47
C VAL A 105 7.20 -4.11 -9.29
N TRP A 106 5.94 -4.50 -9.06
CA TRP A 106 4.80 -3.93 -9.77
C TRP A 106 4.70 -2.40 -9.63
N ALA A 107 4.93 -1.88 -8.41
CA ALA A 107 4.90 -0.44 -8.16
C ALA A 107 6.05 0.25 -8.89
N LEU A 108 7.28 -0.27 -8.79
CA LEU A 108 8.47 0.29 -9.44
C LEU A 108 8.36 0.30 -10.96
N ALA A 109 7.76 -0.72 -11.58
CA ALA A 109 7.52 -0.75 -13.02
C ALA A 109 6.73 0.48 -13.48
N ARG A 110 5.74 0.90 -12.69
CA ARG A 110 4.89 2.08 -12.97
C ARG A 110 5.56 3.41 -12.62
N LEU A 111 6.55 3.38 -11.74
CA LEU A 111 7.25 4.57 -11.24
C LEU A 111 8.61 4.80 -11.91
N GLY A 112 8.99 3.94 -12.88
CA GLY A 112 10.25 4.05 -13.63
C GLY A 112 11.47 3.45 -12.92
N GLY A 113 11.27 2.48 -12.03
CA GLY A 113 12.32 1.80 -11.26
C GLY A 113 12.47 0.31 -11.55
N LEU A 114 11.98 -0.18 -12.70
CA LEU A 114 12.02 -1.61 -13.05
C LEU A 114 13.45 -2.15 -13.15
N GLU A 115 14.38 -1.39 -13.72
CA GLU A 115 15.78 -1.80 -13.84
C GLU A 115 16.41 -2.08 -12.48
N THR A 116 16.16 -1.20 -11.50
CA THR A 116 16.63 -1.39 -10.13
C THR A 116 15.99 -2.60 -9.45
N ALA A 117 14.72 -2.89 -9.76
CA ALA A 117 14.05 -4.09 -9.26
C ALA A 117 14.73 -5.37 -9.79
N ARG A 118 15.03 -5.41 -11.09
CA ARG A 118 15.74 -6.51 -11.75
C ARG A 118 17.12 -6.74 -11.17
N GLU A 119 17.87 -5.67 -10.91
CA GLU A 119 19.20 -5.76 -10.29
C GLU A 119 19.13 -6.26 -8.84
N SER A 120 18.19 -5.73 -8.05
CA SER A 120 18.07 -6.08 -6.63
C SER A 120 17.58 -7.51 -6.40
N LEU A 121 16.84 -8.07 -7.35
CA LEU A 121 16.22 -9.40 -7.28
C LEU A 121 16.92 -10.40 -8.21
N SER A 122 18.18 -10.18 -8.58
CA SER A 122 18.92 -11.07 -9.49
C SER A 122 19.08 -12.50 -8.96
N GLU A 123 19.03 -12.67 -7.64
CA GLU A 123 19.12 -13.96 -6.94
C GLU A 123 17.77 -14.41 -6.34
N GLU A 124 16.66 -13.78 -6.74
CA GLU A 124 15.33 -14.16 -6.26
C GLU A 124 14.97 -15.58 -6.70
N THR A 125 14.26 -16.30 -5.83
CA THR A 125 13.87 -17.70 -6.04
C THR A 125 12.38 -17.94 -5.84
N ASP A 126 11.64 -16.98 -5.28
CA ASP A 126 10.20 -17.09 -5.13
C ASP A 126 9.50 -16.91 -6.49
N ASP A 127 8.80 -17.95 -6.92
CA ASP A 127 8.11 -18.00 -8.22
C ASP A 127 7.15 -16.81 -8.41
N ASN A 128 6.45 -16.36 -7.35
CA ASN A 128 5.49 -15.27 -7.49
C ASN A 128 6.19 -13.92 -7.76
N VAL A 129 7.37 -13.72 -7.17
CA VAL A 129 8.16 -12.50 -7.38
C VAL A 129 8.75 -12.51 -8.78
N LEU A 130 9.28 -13.65 -9.23
CA LEU A 130 9.80 -13.83 -10.58
C LEU A 130 8.71 -13.64 -11.64
N ASP A 131 7.52 -14.18 -11.40
CA ASP A 131 6.35 -13.97 -12.27
C ASP A 131 5.98 -12.48 -12.40
N GLU A 132 6.04 -11.72 -11.30
CA GLU A 132 5.75 -10.28 -11.38
C GLU A 132 6.85 -9.47 -12.06
N LEU A 133 8.12 -9.87 -11.96
CA LEU A 133 9.19 -9.29 -12.79
C LEU A 133 8.89 -9.52 -14.27
N MET A 134 8.56 -10.75 -14.66
CA MET A 134 8.23 -11.07 -16.06
C MET A 134 7.02 -10.28 -16.57
N ARG A 135 5.97 -10.14 -15.75
CA ARG A 135 4.77 -9.34 -16.10
C ARG A 135 5.08 -7.85 -16.24
N ALA A 136 5.91 -7.30 -15.34
CA ALA A 136 6.33 -5.91 -15.39
C ALA A 136 7.13 -5.60 -16.67
N GLU A 137 8.01 -6.50 -17.08
CA GLU A 137 8.78 -6.38 -18.33
C GLU A 137 7.89 -6.43 -19.56
N ALA A 138 6.86 -7.29 -19.56
CA ALA A 138 5.92 -7.40 -20.68
C ALA A 138 5.00 -6.17 -20.86
N THR A 139 4.91 -5.30 -19.86
CA THR A 139 3.99 -4.14 -19.84
C THR A 139 4.70 -2.80 -20.09
N THR A 140 6.03 -2.80 -20.15
CA THR A 140 6.88 -1.62 -20.39
C THR A 140 7.13 -1.41 -21.87
#